data_AF-A0A0P4UZU0-F1
#
_entry.id   AF-A0A0P4UZU0-F1
#
_cell.length_a   1.000
_cell.length_b   1.000
_cell.length_c   1.000
_cell.angle_alpha   90.00
_cell.angle_beta   90.00
_cell.angle_gamma   90.00
#
_symmetry.space_group_name_H-M   'P 1'
#
loop_
_entity.id
_entity.type
_entity.pdbx_description
1 polymer ?
#
loop_
_entity_poly.entity_id
_entity_poly.type
_entity_poly.pdbx_seq_one_letter_code
_entity_poly.pdbx_strand_id
1 'polypeptide(L)'
;MSDQDFPEFPELPNRWQAIDIDKIYRSNEGRLVSFSQAQIELGLLYDALGKHLRAINKGLVPTKGNNGLVPSEEQDYDFKFKILGKGGDRRFHAKIVEDILHFSGKMTTH
;
A
#
# COMPACT_ATOMS: atom_id res chain seq x y z
N MET A 1 -12.14 34.54 -5.93
CA MET A 1 -12.86 33.25 -5.89
C MET A 1 -11.78 32.21 -5.88
N SER A 2 -11.61 31.47 -4.78
CA SER A 2 -10.53 30.50 -4.65
C SER A 2 -10.85 29.29 -5.49
N ASP A 3 -10.05 29.05 -6.53
CA ASP A 3 -9.93 27.76 -7.18
C ASP A 3 -9.56 26.74 -6.11
N GLN A 4 -10.56 26.00 -5.60
CA GLN A 4 -10.30 24.79 -4.86
C GLN A 4 -9.93 23.75 -5.90
N ASP A 5 -8.63 23.66 -6.19
CA ASP A 5 -8.03 22.49 -6.84
C ASP A 5 -8.32 21.28 -5.95
N PHE A 6 -9.46 20.63 -6.18
CA PHE A 6 -9.68 19.31 -5.61
C PHE A 6 -8.59 18.42 -6.19
N PRO A 7 -7.76 17.79 -5.34
CA PRO A 7 -6.74 16.90 -5.86
C PRO A 7 -7.44 15.80 -6.67
N GLU A 8 -6.98 15.60 -7.90
CA GLU A 8 -7.50 14.61 -8.87
C GLU A 8 -7.65 13.20 -8.25
N PHE A 9 -6.87 12.92 -7.20
CA PHE A 9 -6.89 11.69 -6.43
C PHE A 9 -7.07 11.98 -4.93
N PRO A 10 -7.97 11.28 -4.23
CA PRO A 10 -8.13 11.43 -2.77
C PRO A 10 -6.87 10.99 -2.02
N GLU A 11 -6.66 11.56 -0.84
CA GLU A 11 -5.59 11.13 0.07
C GLU A 11 -5.79 9.67 0.50
N LEU A 12 -4.70 8.92 0.61
CA LEU A 12 -4.72 7.53 1.07
C LEU A 12 -5.19 7.44 2.54
N PRO A 13 -6.33 6.78 2.82
CA PRO A 13 -6.83 6.58 4.16
C PRO A 13 -5.88 5.75 5.03
N ASN A 14 -6.02 5.88 6.35
CA ASN A 14 -5.21 5.11 7.31
C ASN A 14 -5.86 3.81 7.81
N ARG A 15 -7.02 3.43 7.24
CA ARG A 15 -7.82 2.25 7.59
C ARG A 15 -8.35 1.56 6.35
N TRP A 16 -8.30 0.23 6.33
CA TRP A 16 -8.74 -0.58 5.19
C TRP A 16 -10.24 -0.47 4.89
N GLN A 17 -11.07 -0.22 5.91
CA GLN A 17 -12.53 -0.03 5.74
C GLN A 17 -12.89 1.20 4.92
N ALA A 18 -11.95 2.14 4.72
CA ALA A 18 -12.15 3.36 3.94
C ALA A 18 -11.55 3.25 2.53
N ILE A 19 -10.95 2.10 2.18
CA ILE A 19 -10.40 1.84 0.85
C ILE A 19 -11.53 1.36 -0.06
N ASP A 20 -11.58 1.96 -1.24
CA ASP A 20 -12.49 1.68 -2.32
C ASP A 20 -11.68 1.07 -3.47
N ILE A 21 -12.20 0.00 -4.07
CA ILE A 21 -11.49 -0.78 -5.09
C ILE A 21 -11.29 -0.01 -6.40
N ASP A 22 -12.24 0.85 -6.75
CA ASP A 22 -12.23 1.57 -8.03
C ASP A 22 -11.51 2.91 -7.93
N LYS A 23 -10.83 3.18 -6.82
CA LYS A 23 -10.13 4.44 -6.57
C LYS A 23 -8.62 4.29 -6.58
N ILE A 24 -7.99 5.29 -7.18
CA ILE A 24 -6.56 5.56 -7.03
C ILE A 24 -6.41 6.61 -5.93
N TYR A 25 -5.48 6.36 -5.02
CA TYR A 25 -5.18 7.23 -3.90
C TYR A 25 -3.83 7.88 -4.06
N ARG A 26 -3.67 9.06 -3.47
CA ARG A 26 -2.40 9.77 -3.38
C ARG A 26 -1.81 9.61 -1.98
N SER A 27 -0.56 9.19 -1.89
CA SER A 27 0.19 9.17 -0.63
C SER A 27 0.70 10.56 -0.26
N ASN A 28 1.18 10.75 0.96
CA ASN A 28 1.74 12.04 1.40
C ASN A 28 2.97 12.50 0.58
N GLU A 29 3.70 11.58 -0.06
CA GLU A 29 4.82 11.91 -0.97
C GLU A 29 4.37 12.14 -2.42
N GLY A 30 3.05 12.13 -2.68
CA GLY A 30 2.49 12.32 -4.02
C GLY A 30 2.43 11.05 -4.89
N ARG A 31 2.82 9.88 -4.35
CA ARG A 31 2.77 8.61 -5.09
C ARG A 31 1.31 8.16 -5.27
N LEU A 32 0.97 7.72 -6.48
CA LEU A 32 -0.33 7.11 -6.78
C LEU A 32 -0.33 5.63 -6.41
N VAL A 33 -1.40 5.17 -5.76
CA VAL A 33 -1.54 3.82 -5.22
C VAL A 33 -2.95 3.31 -5.48
N SER A 34 -3.06 2.04 -5.87
CA SER A 34 -4.35 1.35 -6.03
C SER A 34 -4.31 -0.06 -5.44
N PHE A 35 -5.48 -0.59 -5.11
CA PHE A 35 -5.63 -1.88 -4.45
C PHE A 35 -6.69 -2.72 -5.16
N SER A 36 -6.38 -3.98 -5.43
CA SER A 36 -7.38 -4.97 -5.81
C SER A 36 -8.28 -5.34 -4.63
N GLN A 37 -9.44 -5.94 -4.92
CA GLN A 37 -10.33 -6.53 -3.90
C GLN A 37 -9.59 -7.47 -2.97
N ALA A 38 -8.79 -8.38 -3.54
CA ALA A 38 -8.01 -9.36 -2.79
C ALA A 38 -7.05 -8.69 -1.80
N GLN A 39 -6.41 -7.59 -2.20
CA GLN A 39 -5.54 -6.85 -1.29
C GLN A 39 -6.31 -6.19 -0.15
N ILE A 40 -7.48 -5.62 -0.43
CA ILE A 40 -8.32 -4.98 0.60
C ILE A 40 -8.74 -6.03 1.64
N GLU A 41 -9.16 -7.22 1.20
CA GLU A 41 -9.53 -8.33 2.08
C GLU A 41 -8.36 -8.81 2.95
N LEU A 42 -7.17 -8.98 2.35
CA LEU A 42 -5.95 -9.31 3.10
C LEU A 42 -5.58 -8.22 4.11
N GLY A 43 -5.78 -6.95 3.76
CA GLY A 43 -5.57 -5.81 4.63
C GLY A 43 -6.50 -5.83 5.84
N LEU A 44 -7.80 -6.07 5.63
CA LEU A 44 -8.79 -6.23 6.68
C LEU A 44 -8.47 -7.41 7.60
N LEU A 45 -7.97 -8.51 7.05
CA LEU A 45 -7.68 -9.74 7.80
C LEU A 45 -6.38 -9.66 8.62
N TYR A 46 -5.31 -9.11 8.03
CA TYR A 46 -3.96 -9.21 8.60
C TYR A 46 -3.35 -7.87 9.04
N ASP A 47 -3.91 -6.74 8.60
CA ASP A 47 -3.45 -5.40 8.93
C ASP A 47 -4.57 -4.55 9.55
N ALA A 48 -5.25 -5.10 10.56
CA ALA A 48 -6.36 -4.44 11.25
C ALA A 48 -6.03 -3.02 11.77
N LEU A 49 -4.75 -2.73 12.03
CA LEU A 49 -4.31 -1.42 12.48
C LEU A 49 -3.95 -0.46 11.33
N GLY A 50 -3.96 -0.88 10.07
CA GLY A 50 -3.60 -0.04 8.92
C GLY A 50 -2.12 0.35 8.88
N LYS A 51 -1.21 -0.49 9.39
CA LYS A 51 0.23 -0.23 9.36
C LYS A 51 0.76 -0.19 7.93
N HIS A 52 0.19 -0.99 7.04
CA HIS A 52 0.54 -1.01 5.62
C HIS A 52 0.21 0.32 4.95
N LEU A 53 -1.01 0.83 5.12
CA LEU A 53 -1.44 2.10 4.54
C LEU A 53 -0.59 3.27 5.06
N ARG A 54 -0.30 3.28 6.37
CA ARG A 54 0.61 4.29 6.96
C ARG A 54 2.03 4.21 6.42
N ALA A 55 2.52 3.00 6.15
CA ALA A 55 3.83 2.83 5.56
C ALA A 55 3.91 3.30 4.12
N ILE A 56 2.87 3.07 3.32
CA ILE A 56 2.75 3.65 1.98
C ILE A 56 2.75 5.18 2.07
N ASN A 57 2.01 5.76 3.02
CA ASN A 57 2.02 7.21 3.27
C ASN A 57 3.37 7.74 3.74
N LYS A 58 4.17 6.93 4.44
CA LYS A 58 5.53 7.31 4.85
C LYS A 58 6.50 7.33 3.67
N GLY A 59 6.22 6.60 2.60
CA GLY A 59 7.09 6.48 1.44
C GLY A 59 8.19 5.43 1.59
N LEU A 60 9.19 5.54 0.71
CA LEU A 60 10.34 4.62 0.71
C LEU A 60 11.15 4.77 2.01
N VAL A 61 11.54 3.63 2.58
CA VAL A 61 12.40 3.57 3.77
C VAL A 61 13.61 2.68 3.53
N PRO A 62 14.74 2.89 4.24
CA PRO A 62 15.86 1.95 4.18
C PRO A 62 15.42 0.54 4.57
N THR A 63 15.95 -0.47 3.87
CA THR A 63 15.54 -1.88 4.00
C THR A 63 15.77 -2.50 5.38
N LYS A 64 16.71 -1.97 6.16
CA LYS A 64 17.07 -2.50 7.49
C LYS A 64 16.43 -1.68 8.61
N GLY A 65 15.71 -2.36 9.50
CA GLY A 65 15.18 -1.78 10.75
C GLY A 65 13.94 -0.88 10.60
N ASN A 66 13.38 -0.74 9.39
CA ASN A 66 12.21 0.10 9.16
C ASN A 66 11.00 -0.72 8.67
N ASN A 67 9.80 -0.27 9.05
CA ASN A 67 8.55 -0.71 8.46
C ASN A 67 8.22 0.23 7.29
N GLY A 68 8.36 -0.24 6.05
CA GLY A 68 8.02 0.54 4.86
C GLY A 68 8.14 -0.26 3.57
N LEU A 69 7.96 0.42 2.44
CA LEU A 69 8.10 -0.16 1.11
C LEU A 69 9.59 -0.44 0.84
N VAL A 70 9.88 -1.69 0.48
CA VAL A 70 11.24 -2.15 0.11
C VAL A 70 11.17 -2.91 -1.22
N PRO A 71 12.28 -3.08 -1.95
CA PRO A 71 12.28 -3.88 -3.18
C PRO A 71 11.76 -5.31 -2.94
N SER A 72 11.00 -5.83 -3.90
CA SER A 72 10.49 -7.20 -3.89
C SER A 72 11.47 -8.16 -4.57
N GLU A 73 11.56 -9.39 -4.07
CA GLU A 73 12.29 -10.49 -4.72
C GLU A 73 11.38 -11.40 -5.55
N GLU A 74 10.05 -11.23 -5.47
CA GLU A 74 9.11 -11.96 -6.32
C GLU A 74 9.16 -11.43 -7.76
N GLN A 75 9.17 -12.37 -8.71
CA GLN A 75 9.11 -12.06 -10.14
C GLN A 75 7.84 -11.24 -10.46
N ASP A 76 7.99 -10.21 -11.30
CA ASP A 76 6.93 -9.28 -11.73
C ASP A 76 6.41 -8.32 -10.65
N TYR A 77 7.13 -8.18 -9.53
CA TYR A 77 6.82 -7.22 -8.47
C TYR A 77 8.02 -6.32 -8.15
N ASP A 78 7.75 -5.02 -8.04
CA ASP A 78 8.78 -4.01 -7.79
C ASP A 78 9.03 -3.82 -6.29
N PHE A 79 7.96 -3.82 -5.50
CA PHE A 79 8.00 -3.51 -4.07
C PHE A 79 7.28 -4.55 -3.23
N LYS A 80 7.65 -4.61 -1.96
CA LYS A 80 6.92 -5.33 -0.93
C LYS A 80 6.82 -4.50 0.34
N PHE A 81 5.77 -4.75 1.10
CA PHE A 81 5.60 -4.27 2.45
C PHE A 81 5.58 -5.44 3.44
N LYS A 82 6.43 -5.37 4.45
CA LYS A 82 6.50 -6.37 5.52
C LYS A 82 5.57 -5.99 6.66
N ILE A 83 4.60 -6.87 6.95
CA ILE A 83 3.73 -6.74 8.12
C ILE A 83 4.26 -7.63 9.23
N LEU A 84 4.81 -6.99 10.26
CA LEU A 84 5.13 -7.61 11.53
C LEU A 84 3.88 -7.58 12.42
N GLY A 85 3.20 -8.73 12.57
CA GLY A 85 1.92 -8.82 13.28
C GLY A 85 1.47 -10.24 13.63
N LYS A 86 0.29 -10.31 14.29
CA LYS A 86 -0.30 -11.54 14.81
C LYS A 86 -0.61 -12.48 13.63
N GLY A 87 0.12 -13.59 13.53
CA GLY A 87 -0.09 -14.62 12.51
C GLY A 87 1.11 -14.89 11.60
N GLY A 88 2.23 -14.16 11.70
CA GLY A 88 3.49 -14.47 10.98
C GLY A 88 4.07 -13.33 10.14
N ASP A 89 5.24 -13.58 9.54
CA ASP A 89 6.00 -12.65 8.71
C ASP A 89 5.42 -12.61 7.28
N ARG A 90 4.37 -11.81 7.07
CA ARG A 90 3.73 -11.63 5.76
C ARG A 90 4.35 -10.47 5.00
N ARG A 91 4.46 -10.65 3.68
CA ARG A 91 4.83 -9.58 2.74
C ARG A 91 3.73 -9.41 1.73
N PHE A 92 3.25 -8.18 1.55
CA PHE A 92 2.35 -7.80 0.47
C PHE A 92 3.17 -7.19 -0.66
N HIS A 93 3.00 -7.71 -1.86
CA HIS A 93 3.79 -7.29 -3.02
C HIS A 93 2.99 -6.36 -3.91
N ALA A 94 3.67 -5.35 -4.43
CA ALA A 94 3.14 -4.37 -5.37
C ALA A 94 4.04 -4.25 -6.59
N LYS A 95 3.42 -3.86 -7.70
CA LYS A 95 4.09 -3.56 -8.96
C LYS A 95 3.69 -2.17 -9.45
N ILE A 96 4.55 -1.55 -10.24
CA ILE A 96 4.25 -0.30 -10.93
C ILE A 96 3.49 -0.66 -12.22
N VAL A 97 2.30 -0.08 -12.38
CA VAL A 97 1.49 -0.16 -13.61
C VAL A 97 1.12 1.26 -13.98
N GLU A 98 1.62 1.76 -15.12
CA GLU A 98 1.34 3.13 -15.59
C GLU A 98 1.60 4.18 -14.48
N ASP A 99 2.77 4.10 -13.83
CA ASP A 99 3.20 4.94 -12.70
C ASP A 99 2.37 4.80 -11.40
N ILE A 100 1.43 3.85 -11.34
CA ILE A 100 0.64 3.56 -10.14
C ILE A 100 1.25 2.36 -9.40
N LEU A 101 1.50 2.52 -8.09
CA LEU A 101 1.87 1.41 -7.23
C LEU A 101 0.64 0.56 -6.92
N HIS A 102 0.50 -0.53 -7.66
CA HIS A 102 -0.67 -1.41 -7.59
C HIS A 102 -0.42 -2.65 -6.74
N PHE A 103 -1.27 -2.86 -5.74
CA PHE A 103 -1.29 -4.08 -4.94
C PHE A 103 -2.38 -5.05 -5.40
N SER A 104 -1.97 -6.13 -6.06
CA SER A 104 -2.82 -7.17 -6.65
C SER A 104 -3.35 -8.21 -5.65
N GLY A 105 -2.95 -8.13 -4.38
CA GLY A 105 -3.24 -9.15 -3.37
C GLY A 105 -2.24 -10.29 -3.33
N LYS A 106 -1.11 -10.18 -4.04
CA LYS A 106 0.01 -11.12 -3.88
C LYS A 106 0.59 -11.00 -2.47
N MET A 107 0.55 -12.11 -1.75
CA MET A 107 1.12 -12.25 -0.42
C MET A 107 2.06 -13.45 -0.35
N THR A 108 3.18 -13.29 0.34
CA THR A 108 4.06 -14.39 0.73
C THR A 108 4.23 -14.45 2.25
N THR A 109 4.60 -15.62 2.76
CA THR A 109 4.96 -15.86 4.16
C THR A 109 6.39 -16.34 4.24
N HIS A 110 7.16 -15.85 5.20
CA HIS A 110 8.51 -16.36 5.49
C HIS A 110 8.67 -16.71 6.98
#